data_AF-F7NQ22-F1
#
_entry.id   AF-F7NQ22-F1
#
_cell.length_a   1.000
_cell.length_b   1.000
_cell.length_c   1.000
_cell.angle_alpha   90.00
_cell.angle_beta   90.00
_cell.angle_gamma   90.00
#
_symmetry.space_group_name_H-M   'P 1'
#
loop_
_entity.id
_entity.type
_entity.pdbx_description
1 polymer ?
#
loop_
_entity_poly.entity_id
_entity_poly.type
_entity_poly.pdbx_seq_one_letter_code
_entity_poly.pdbx_strand_id
1 'polypeptide(L)' 'MVRILIVSGVWSHRNAAGHYVEVPALRLQGKWLAQLGFRVGSQVQVYENPGEITIRLSKEDVSYGKDPI' A
#
# COMPACT_ATOMS: atom_id res chain seq x y z
N MET A 1 13.96 8.56 -11.06
CA MET A 1 12.81 8.58 -12.00
C MET A 1 11.57 8.93 -11.20
N VAL A 2 10.82 9.95 -11.60
CA VAL A 2 9.57 10.36 -10.94
C VAL A 2 8.39 9.77 -11.73
N ARG A 3 7.42 9.17 -11.03
CA ARG A 3 6.16 8.70 -11.61
C ARG A 3 5.03 9.48 -10.97
N ILE A 4 4.23 10.17 -11.78
CA ILE A 4 3.03 10.87 -11.32
C ILE A 4 1.87 9.91 -11.50
N LEU A 5 1.16 9.63 -10.41
CA LEU A 5 -0.03 8.79 -10.40
C LEU A 5 -1.20 9.62 -9.88
N ILE A 6 -2.37 9.39 -10.46
CA ILE A 6 -3.60 10.04 -10.00
C ILE A 6 -4.11 9.25 -8.80
N VAL A 7 -4.47 9.98 -7.74
CA VAL A 7 -5.25 9.45 -6.62
C VAL A 7 -6.66 9.16 -7.15
N SER A 8 -6.84 7.97 -7.71
CA SER A 8 -8.10 7.55 -8.35
C SER A 8 -8.86 6.61 -7.42
N GLY A 9 -9.57 7.16 -6.44
CA GLY A 9 -10.44 6.35 -5.61
C GLY A 9 -10.90 7.08 -4.36
N VAL A 10 -12.19 6.92 -4.08
CA VAL A 10 -12.75 7.12 -2.76
C VAL A 10 -12.92 5.73 -2.17
N TRP A 11 -12.22 5.43 -1.08
CA TRP A 11 -12.51 4.23 -0.31
C TRP A 11 -13.56 4.58 0.73
N SER A 12 -14.47 3.65 1.02
CA SER A 12 -15.41 3.81 2.13
C SER A 12 -14.96 2.95 3.29
N HIS A 13 -14.73 3.54 4.46
CA HIS A 13 -14.53 2.80 5.70
C HIS A 13 -15.74 2.99 6.63
N ARG A 14 -16.04 1.98 7.45
CA ARG A 14 -17.12 2.06 8.43
C ARG A 14 -16.61 2.73 9.70
N ASN A 15 -17.13 3.90 10.04
CA ASN A 15 -16.75 4.60 11.27
C ASN A 15 -17.35 3.93 12.53
N ALA A 16 -16.96 4.42 13.71
CA ALA A 16 -17.46 3.91 15.00
C ALA A 16 -18.98 4.04 15.19
N ALA A 17 -19.63 4.97 14.47
CA ALA A 17 -21.09 5.15 14.46
C ALA A 17 -21.79 4.19 13.47
N GLY A 18 -21.03 3.35 12.76
CA GLY A 18 -21.56 2.37 11.83
C GLY A 18 -21.85 2.91 10.43
N HIS A 19 -21.51 4.16 10.13
CA HIS A 19 -21.71 4.79 8.82
C HIS A 19 -20.50 4.57 7.90
N TYR A 20 -20.76 4.47 6.60
CA TYR A 20 -19.71 4.48 5.58
C TYR A 20 -19.24 5.91 5.34
N VAL A 21 -17.93 6.13 5.50
CA VAL A 21 -17.29 7.43 5.29
C VAL A 21 -16.27 7.32 4.18
N GLU A 22 -16.36 8.25 3.26
CA GLU A 22 -15.44 8.43 2.15
C GLU A 22 -14.06 8.91 2.65
N VAL A 23 -13.01 8.22 2.23
CA VAL A 23 -11.62 8.55 2.52
C VAL A 23 -10.75 8.50 1.26
N PRO A 24 -9.70 9.35 1.17
CA PRO A 24 -8.77 9.31 0.04
C PRO A 24 -8.07 7.95 -0.10
N ALA A 25 -7.90 7.49 -1.34
CA ALA A 25 -7.19 6.23 -1.62
C ALA A 25 -6.14 6.40 -2.73
N LEU A 26 -4.90 5.96 -2.45
CA LEU A 26 -3.82 5.88 -3.43
C LEU A 26 -3.68 4.43 -3.91
N ARG A 27 -3.76 4.20 -5.23
CA ARG A 27 -3.50 2.88 -5.84
C ARG A 27 -2.17 2.88 -6.57
N LEU A 28 -1.21 2.10 -6.07
CA LEU A 28 0.06 1.83 -6.73
C LEU A 28 0.01 0.43 -7.36
N GLN A 29 0.09 0.34 -8.69
CA GLN A 29 0.06 -0.94 -9.40
C GLN A 29 0.97 -0.94 -10.63
N GLY A 30 1.49 -2.13 -10.98
CA GLY A 30 2.21 -2.37 -12.24
C GLY A 30 3.47 -3.19 -12.08
N LYS A 31 3.99 -3.71 -13.21
CA LYS A 31 5.21 -4.54 -13.26
C LYS A 31 6.44 -3.84 -12.67
N TRP A 32 6.47 -2.50 -12.69
CA TRP A 32 7.54 -1.70 -12.12
C TRP A 32 7.67 -1.87 -10.60
N LEU A 33 6.56 -2.09 -9.86
CA LEU A 33 6.62 -2.36 -8.42
C LEU A 33 7.34 -3.69 -8.14
N ALA A 34 7.04 -4.72 -8.94
CA ALA A 34 7.71 -6.01 -8.85
C ALA A 34 9.22 -5.89 -9.15
N GLN A 35 9.60 -5.05 -10.11
CA GLN A 35 11.02 -4.76 -10.41
C GLN A 35 11.73 -4.04 -9.27
N LEU A 36 11.01 -3.28 -8.43
CA LEU A 36 11.52 -2.66 -7.21
C LEU A 36 11.52 -3.61 -6.00
N GLY A 37 11.09 -4.86 -6.16
CA GLY A 37 11.09 -5.88 -5.11
C GLY A 37 9.76 -6.03 -4.35
N PHE A 38 8.75 -5.21 -4.63
CA PHE A 38 7.42 -5.37 -4.01
C PHE A 38 6.69 -6.59 -4.59
N ARG A 39 6.31 -7.52 -3.72
CA ARG A 39 5.56 -8.73 -4.09
C ARG A 39 4.25 -8.81 -3.32
N VAL A 40 3.35 -9.65 -3.81
CA VAL A 40 2.15 -10.01 -3.03
C VAL A 40 2.60 -10.66 -1.73
N GLY A 41 2.07 -10.17 -0.60
CA GLY A 41 2.46 -10.61 0.74
C GLY A 41 3.67 -9.88 1.34
N SER A 42 4.36 -9.00 0.59
CA SER A 42 5.43 -8.17 1.17
C SER A 42 4.86 -7.24 2.24
N GLN A 43 5.53 -7.21 3.39
CA GLN A 43 5.30 -6.17 4.38
C GLN A 43 6.04 -4.89 3.99
N VAL A 44 5.43 -3.75 4.31
CA VAL A 44 5.98 -2.44 4.03
C VAL A 44 5.97 -1.57 5.28
N GLN A 45 6.99 -0.73 5.39
CA GLN A 45 7.04 0.37 6.34
C GLN A 45 6.55 1.62 5.63
N VAL A 46 5.63 2.34 6.27
CA VAL A 46 5.07 3.61 5.78
C VAL A 46 5.53 4.70 6.73
N TYR A 47 6.26 5.68 6.19
CA TYR A 47 6.67 6.88 6.89
C TYR A 47 5.87 8.06 6.34
N GLU A 48 5.36 8.89 7.23
CA GLU A 48 4.40 9.94 6.90
C GLU A 48 4.93 11.31 7.34
N ASN A 49 4.86 12.27 6.42
CA ASN A 49 5.08 13.69 6.66
C ASN A 49 3.93 14.48 5.99
N PRO A 50 3.69 15.74 6.38
CA PRO A 50 2.71 16.58 5.69
C PRO A 50 3.00 16.66 4.17
N GLY A 51 2.09 16.10 3.36
CA GLY A 51 2.21 16.08 1.89
C GLY A 51 3.14 15.02 1.31
N GLU A 52 3.76 14.17 2.12
CA GLU A 52 4.72 13.16 1.67
C GLU A 52 4.50 11.81 2.36
N ILE A 53 4.53 10.74 1.56
CA ILE A 53 4.53 9.36 2.06
C ILE A 53 5.74 8.65 1.46
N THR A 54 6.56 8.06 2.32
CA THR A 54 7.66 7.18 1.91
C THR A 54 7.32 5.74 2.27
N ILE A 55 7.23 4.87 1.26
CA ILE A 55 6.96 3.44 1.42
C ILE A 55 8.24 2.65 1.17
N ARG A 56 8.61 1.79 2.10
CA ARG A 56 9.80 0.91 2.01
C ARG A 56 9.42 -0.54 2.28
N LEU A 57 10.12 -1.48 1.67
CA LEU A 57 10.00 -2.89 2.05
C LEU A 57 10.47 -3.07 3.49
N SER A 58 9.68 -3.77 4.30
CA SER A 58 10.15 -4.26 5.60
C SER A 58 11.18 -5.36 5.37
N LYS A 59 12.21 -5.42 6.22
CA LYS A 59 13.20 -6.52 6.20
C LYS A 59 12.65 -7.82 6.80
N GLU A 60 11.48 -7.76 7.43
CA GLU A 60 10.79 -8.92 7.97
C GLU A 60 10.06 -9.63 6.84
N ASP A 61 10.72 -10.65 6.27
CA ASP A 61 10.12 -11.63 5.39
C ASP A 61 9.15 -12.49 6.21
N VAL A 62 7.90 -12.04 6.33
CA VAL A 62 6.79 -12.95 6.64
C VAL A 62 6.15 -13.31 5.31
N SER A 63 6.63 -14.44 4.77
CA SER A 63 5.99 -15.15 3.67
C SER A 63 4.55 -15.48 4.06
N TYR A 64 3.61 -14.61 3.71
CA TYR A 64 2.19 -14.91 3.83
C TYR A 64 1.86 -16.01 2.81
N GLY A 65 1.73 -17.26 3.26
CA GLY A 65 1.23 -18.38 2.46
C GLY A 65 2.25 -19.34 1.86
N LYS A 66 3.45 -19.52 2.44
CA LYS A 66 4.27 -20.72 2.14
C LYS A 66 4.24 -21.69 3.31
N ASP A 67 3.23 -22.56 3.33
CA ASP A 67 3.46 -23.89 3.88
C ASP A 67 4.50 -24.59 3.00
N PRO A 68 5.55 -25.22 3.56
CA PRO A 68 6.44 -26.07 2.77
C PRO A 68 5.62 -27.26 2.26
N ILE A 69 5.58 -27.47 0.94
CA ILE A 69 5.25 -28.77 0.35
C ILE A 69 6.47 -29.66 0.49
#